data_AF-A0A960F5N3-F1
#
_entry.id   AF-A0A960F5N3-F1
#
_cell.length_a   1.000
_cell.length_b   1.000
_cell.length_c   1.000
_cell.angle_alpha   90.00
_cell.angle_beta   90.00
_cell.angle_gamma   90.00
#
_symmetry.space_group_name_H-M   'P 1'
#
loop_
_entity.id
_entity.type
_entity.pdbx_description
1 polymer ?
#
loop_
_entity_poly.entity_id
_entity_poly.type
_entity_poly.pdbx_seq_one_letter_code
_entity_poly.pdbx_strand_id
1 'polypeptide(L)'
;LLVHYIREALGLTGTNIGCDTSSCGACSVHVNGEAVKSCTVLAVQADGCEVTTIEGLAQGGEMHPMQKAFMENHGLQCGYCTPGMVMAATS
;
A
#
# COMPACT_ATOMS: atom_id res chain seq x y z
N LEU A 1 -14.40 4.14 -0.44
CA LEU A 1 -13.03 4.67 -0.64
C LEU A 1 -12.20 3.63 -1.41
N LEU A 2 -11.13 4.05 -2.06
CA LEU A 2 -10.27 3.15 -2.85
C LEU A 2 -9.72 2.02 -1.98
N VAL A 3 -9.36 2.29 -0.72
CA VAL A 3 -8.90 1.26 0.23
C VAL A 3 -9.94 0.13 0.44
N HIS A 4 -11.24 0.45 0.50
CA HIS A 4 -12.28 -0.56 0.65
C HIS A 4 -12.43 -1.40 -0.61
N TYR A 5 -12.39 -0.78 -1.78
CA TYR A 5 -12.46 -1.51 -3.05
C TYR A 5 -11.29 -2.51 -3.19
N ILE A 6 -10.06 -2.06 -2.92
CA ILE A 6 -8.86 -2.90 -2.95
C ILE A 6 -9.00 -4.11 -2.01
N ARG A 7 -9.44 -3.88 -0.77
CA ARG A 7 -9.50 -4.94 0.25
C ARG A 7 -10.69 -5.88 0.07
N GLU A 8 -11.87 -5.32 -0.18
CA GLU A 8 -13.15 -6.05 -0.08
C GLU A 8 -13.62 -6.58 -1.44
N ALA A 9 -13.39 -5.83 -2.53
CA ALA A 9 -13.78 -6.26 -3.86
C ALA A 9 -12.66 -7.05 -4.57
N LEU A 10 -11.39 -6.63 -4.41
CA LEU A 10 -10.25 -7.31 -5.05
C LEU A 10 -9.55 -8.33 -4.14
N GLY A 11 -9.83 -8.31 -2.82
CA GLY A 11 -9.21 -9.24 -1.87
C GLY A 11 -7.73 -8.97 -1.59
N LEU A 12 -7.19 -7.82 -1.98
CA LEU A 12 -5.80 -7.42 -1.76
C LEU A 12 -5.65 -6.77 -0.37
N THR A 13 -5.45 -7.62 0.64
CA THR A 13 -5.55 -7.22 2.05
C THR A 13 -4.28 -6.64 2.67
N GLY A 14 -3.19 -6.53 1.91
CA GLY A 14 -1.93 -5.95 2.39
C GLY A 14 -2.01 -4.44 2.65
N THR A 15 -2.89 -3.73 1.94
CA THR A 15 -3.14 -2.30 2.20
C THR A 15 -4.06 -2.15 3.42
N ASN A 16 -3.57 -1.60 4.53
CA ASN A 16 -4.29 -1.59 5.81
C ASN A 16 -5.06 -0.29 6.08
N ILE A 17 -6.18 -0.38 6.81
CA ILE A 17 -6.95 0.79 7.28
C ILE A 17 -6.58 1.05 8.74
N GLY A 18 -5.73 2.06 8.98
CA GLY A 18 -5.32 2.44 10.33
C GLY A 18 -6.23 3.50 10.94
N CYS A 19 -6.11 4.75 10.47
CA CYS A 19 -6.88 5.88 11.01
C CYS A 19 -8.11 6.26 10.16
N ASP A 20 -8.11 5.91 8.86
CA ASP A 20 -9.11 6.34 7.87
C ASP A 20 -9.29 7.86 7.71
N THR A 21 -8.33 8.65 8.21
CA THR A 21 -8.34 10.12 8.21
C THR A 21 -7.05 10.72 7.67
N SER A 22 -6.32 9.97 6.83
CA SER A 22 -5.03 10.34 6.22
C SER A 22 -3.81 10.44 7.15
N SER A 23 -3.96 10.46 8.47
CA SER A 23 -2.86 10.77 9.40
C SER A 23 -1.77 9.69 9.47
N CYS A 24 -2.10 8.40 9.40
CA CYS A 24 -1.15 7.33 9.72
C CYS A 24 -0.39 6.73 8.53
N GLY A 25 -0.90 6.87 7.31
CA GLY A 25 -0.27 6.32 6.10
C GLY A 25 -0.31 4.79 5.94
N ALA A 26 -1.01 4.02 6.80
CA ALA A 26 -1.11 2.56 6.66
C ALA A 26 -1.77 2.09 5.35
N CYS A 27 -2.60 2.95 4.75
CA CYS A 27 -3.32 2.73 3.51
C CYS A 27 -2.59 3.27 2.26
N SER A 28 -1.29 3.53 2.34
CA SER A 28 -0.52 4.08 1.22
C SER A 28 -0.45 3.05 0.08
N VAL A 29 -0.74 3.50 -1.14
CA VAL A 29 -0.62 2.77 -2.41
C VAL A 29 0.01 3.71 -3.44
N HIS A 30 0.39 3.20 -4.61
CA HIS A 30 0.75 4.05 -5.74
C HIS A 30 -0.42 4.20 -6.70
N VAL A 31 -0.65 5.42 -7.18
CA VAL A 31 -1.58 5.71 -8.28
C VAL A 31 -0.78 6.41 -9.36
N ASN A 32 -0.64 5.79 -10.54
CA ASN A 32 0.22 6.24 -11.62
C ASN A 32 1.67 6.54 -11.16
N GLY A 33 2.19 5.69 -10.28
CA GLY A 33 3.54 5.80 -9.70
C GLY A 33 3.66 6.71 -8.47
N GLU A 34 2.66 7.55 -8.16
CA GLU A 34 2.75 8.46 -7.00
C GLU A 34 2.14 7.85 -5.73
N ALA A 35 2.77 8.07 -4.57
CA ALA A 35 2.25 7.62 -3.28
C ALA A 35 1.01 8.41 -2.85
N VAL A 36 -0.11 7.71 -2.69
CA VAL A 36 -1.40 8.29 -2.29
C VAL A 36 -1.99 7.55 -1.09
N LYS A 37 -2.68 8.28 -0.21
CA LYS A 37 -3.44 7.69 0.89
C LYS A 37 -4.80 7.20 0.36
N SER A 38 -4.95 5.90 0.14
CA SER A 38 -6.17 5.34 -0.50
C SER A 38 -7.47 5.55 0.30
N CYS A 39 -7.39 5.91 1.58
CA CYS A 39 -8.55 6.33 2.39
C CYS A 39 -9.12 7.71 2.00
N THR A 40 -8.40 8.53 1.22
CA THR A 40 -8.92 9.84 0.78
C THR A 40 -9.36 9.86 -0.69
N VAL A 41 -9.22 8.74 -1.39
CA VAL A 41 -9.55 8.60 -2.81
C VAL A 41 -10.85 7.81 -2.96
N LEU A 42 -11.78 8.30 -3.78
CA LEU A 42 -12.94 7.51 -4.19
C LEU A 42 -12.51 6.49 -5.24
N ALA A 43 -13.01 5.26 -5.20
CA ALA A 43 -12.62 4.22 -6.16
C ALA A 43 -12.86 4.66 -7.62
N VAL A 44 -13.96 5.39 -7.88
CA VAL A 44 -14.26 5.95 -9.21
C VAL A 44 -13.25 6.99 -9.70
N GLN A 45 -12.54 7.68 -8.80
CA GLN A 45 -11.48 8.62 -9.20
C GLN A 45 -10.22 7.91 -9.69
N ALA A 46 -10.06 6.62 -9.36
CA ALA A 46 -8.96 5.79 -9.84
C ALA A 46 -9.30 5.03 -11.12
N ASP A 47 -10.50 5.24 -11.70
CA ASP A 47 -10.88 4.61 -12.96
C ASP A 47 -9.93 5.05 -14.09
N GLY A 48 -9.41 4.08 -14.83
CA GLY A 48 -8.38 4.29 -15.85
C GLY A 48 -6.96 4.55 -15.34
N CYS A 49 -6.72 4.62 -14.04
CA CYS A 49 -5.38 4.76 -13.46
C CYS A 49 -4.72 3.40 -13.23
N GLU A 50 -3.38 3.38 -13.24
CA GLU A 50 -2.60 2.26 -12.73
C GLU A 50 -2.51 2.36 -11.19
N VAL A 51 -2.93 1.31 -10.48
CA VAL A 51 -2.86 1.25 -9.02
C VAL A 51 -1.98 0.09 -8.59
N THR A 52 -0.88 0.40 -7.89
CA THR A 52 0.04 -0.60 -7.35
C THR A 52 -0.06 -0.64 -5.84
N THR A 53 -0.26 -1.83 -5.28
CA THR A 53 -0.31 -2.09 -3.84
C THR A 53 0.98 -2.77 -3.37
N ILE A 54 1.09 -3.07 -2.08
CA ILE A 54 2.24 -3.79 -1.51
C ILE A 54 2.47 -5.16 -2.19
N GLU A 55 1.39 -5.82 -2.59
CA GLU A 55 1.42 -7.09 -3.31
C GLU A 55 2.05 -6.96 -4.70
N GLY A 56 1.88 -5.80 -5.34
CA GLY A 56 2.41 -5.50 -6.67
C GLY A 56 3.91 -5.15 -6.72
N LEU A 57 4.56 -4.92 -5.57
CA LEU A 57 6.00 -4.64 -5.53
C LEU A 57 6.87 -5.87 -5.76
N ALA A 58 6.37 -7.06 -5.45
CA ALA A 58 7.11 -8.31 -5.67
C ALA A 58 6.99 -8.73 -7.14
N GLN A 59 8.12 -9.06 -7.78
CA GLN A 59 8.15 -9.48 -9.18
C GLN A 59 8.75 -10.88 -9.29
N GLY A 60 8.06 -11.80 -9.98
CA GLY A 60 8.54 -13.17 -10.17
C GLY A 60 8.77 -13.96 -8.88
N GLY A 61 8.07 -13.60 -7.80
CA GLY A 61 8.25 -14.19 -6.47
C GLY A 61 9.38 -13.57 -5.64
N GLU A 62 10.14 -12.64 -6.21
CA GLU A 62 11.19 -11.92 -5.49
C GLU A 62 10.65 -10.66 -4.82
N MET A 63 11.00 -10.49 -3.53
CA MET A 63 10.68 -9.27 -2.78
C MET A 63 11.41 -8.06 -3.36
N HIS A 64 10.72 -6.92 -3.40
CA HIS A 64 11.33 -5.63 -3.70
C HIS A 64 12.46 -5.32 -2.70
N PRO A 65 13.55 -4.64 -3.09
CA PRO A 65 14.65 -4.30 -2.18
C PRO A 65 14.20 -3.60 -0.90
N MET A 66 13.17 -2.75 -0.96
CA MET A 66 12.61 -2.10 0.23
C MET A 66 11.89 -3.08 1.18
N GLN A 67 11.17 -4.07 0.64
CA GLN A 67 10.56 -5.13 1.45
C GLN A 67 11.65 -5.95 2.16
N LYS A 68 12.73 -6.32 1.45
CA LYS A 68 13.89 -7.01 2.01
C LYS A 68 14.57 -6.17 3.11
N ALA A 69 14.80 -4.89 2.86
CA ALA A 69 15.44 -3.99 3.82
C ALA A 69 14.64 -3.86 5.13
N PHE A 70 13.31 -3.75 5.07
CA PHE A 70 12.47 -3.73 6.27
C PHE A 70 12.59 -5.03 7.08
N MET A 71 12.66 -6.18 6.41
CA MET A 71 12.83 -7.48 7.07
C MET A 71 14.22 -7.64 7.70
N GLU A 72 15.27 -7.33 6.95
CA GLU A 72 16.68 -7.51 7.36
C GLU A 72 17.12 -6.55 8.47
N ASN A 73 16.53 -5.34 8.51
CA ASN A 73 16.89 -4.30 9.46
C ASN A 73 15.89 -4.15 10.61
N HIS A 74 15.06 -5.17 10.86
CA HIS A 74 14.06 -5.16 11.93
C HIS A 74 13.11 -3.94 11.87
N GLY A 75 12.80 -3.47 10.65
CA GLY A 75 11.92 -2.33 10.39
C GLY A 75 10.43 -2.63 10.61
N LEU A 76 10.08 -3.88 10.94
CA LEU A 76 8.74 -4.28 11.33
C LEU A 76 8.72 -4.93 12.72
N GLN A 77 7.67 -4.62 13.48
CA GLN A 77 7.37 -5.29 14.76
C GLN A 77 6.02 -6.01 14.63
N CYS A 78 4.91 -5.33 14.91
CA CYS A 78 3.56 -5.89 14.71
C CYS A 78 3.20 -6.06 13.22
N GLY A 79 3.95 -5.41 12.32
CA GLY A 79 3.77 -5.50 10.87
C GLY A 79 2.63 -4.67 10.28
N TYR A 80 1.72 -4.11 11.10
CA TYR A 80 0.50 -3.48 10.61
C TYR A 80 0.75 -2.25 9.73
N CYS A 81 1.71 -1.39 10.09
CA CYS A 81 2.05 -0.21 9.30
C CYS A 81 3.02 -0.50 8.15
N THR A 82 3.69 -1.66 8.17
CA THR A 82 4.80 -1.97 7.28
C THR A 82 4.44 -1.86 5.80
N PRO A 83 3.30 -2.38 5.30
CA PRO A 83 2.90 -2.19 3.91
C PRO A 83 2.86 -0.72 3.49
N GLY A 84 2.19 0.13 4.28
CA GLY A 84 2.08 1.55 3.97
C GLY A 84 3.42 2.30 4.04
N MET A 85 4.31 1.91 4.96
CA MET A 85 5.66 2.49 5.06
C MET A 85 6.54 2.10 3.87
N VAL A 86 6.47 0.84 3.43
CA VAL A 86 7.18 0.37 2.24
C VAL A 86 6.70 1.12 1.01
N MET A 87 5.38 1.20 0.77
CA MET A 87 4.83 1.95 -0.37
C MET A 87 5.25 3.42 -0.37
N ALA A 88 5.28 4.07 0.80
CA ALA A 88 5.71 5.46 0.91
C ALA A 88 7.20 5.68 0.64
N ALA A 89 8.04 4.64 0.75
CA ALA A 89 9.48 4.71 0.55
C ALA A 89 9.92 4.29 -0.87
N THR A 90 8.97 3.88 -1.74
CA THR A 90 9.26 3.33 -3.07
C THR A 90 8.50 4.03 -4.20
N SER A 91 7.94 5.22 -3.95
CA SER A 91 7.40 6.13 -4.98
C SER A 91 8.47 7.05 -5.52
#